data_AF-A0A4R4UVA0-F1
#
_entry.id   AF-A0A4R4UVA0-F1
#
_cell.length_a   1.000
_cell.length_b   1.000
_cell.length_c   1.000
_cell.angle_alpha   90.00
_cell.angle_beta   90.00
_cell.angle_gamma   90.00
#
_symmetry.space_group_name_H-M   'P 1'
#
loop_
_entity.id
_entity.type
_entity.pdbx_description
1 polymer ?
#
loop_
_entity_poly.entity_id
_entity_poly.type
_entity_poly.pdbx_seq_one_letter_code
_entity_poly.pdbx_strand_id
1 'polypeptide(L)'
;MAKARKTGGEKAFRHYWELCLVLALRDGLRSGDVFVPGSRRYADPGTYLFTPEQWEGRRAEFCQLVRKPARAAEAIDQVKEELHQALEDLEETLANAAPNDVGAVRLDEARQLVIPPLSAEDIPAEAKALREELSGMLPFVPIASLLIELDARTHFLDCFTHAGGRRTKLSIEQKRNSLAVLIAGATNLGLTRMSEAVRRLLRHPRLDPRVVGAPSTPASRSAFSRTGTQ
;
A
#
# COMPACT_ATOMS: atom_id res chain seq x y z
N MET A 1 -8.60 6.88 -44.29
CA MET A 1 -9.89 7.42 -44.80
C MET A 1 -10.20 7.00 -46.25
N ALA A 2 -9.24 7.00 -47.18
CA ALA A 2 -9.50 6.62 -48.59
C ALA A 2 -10.03 5.18 -48.80
N LYS A 3 -9.62 4.22 -47.96
CA LYS A 3 -10.08 2.81 -48.02
C LYS A 3 -11.50 2.62 -47.46
N ALA A 4 -11.88 3.37 -46.42
CA ALA A 4 -13.19 3.29 -45.77
C ALA A 4 -14.32 3.92 -46.62
N ARG A 5 -14.01 4.92 -47.46
CA ARG A 5 -14.92 5.48 -48.48
C ARG A 5 -15.47 4.43 -49.43
N LYS A 6 -14.67 3.42 -49.78
CA LYS A 6 -15.06 2.36 -50.72
C LYS A 6 -16.01 1.30 -50.12
N THR A 7 -16.20 1.28 -48.79
CA THR A 7 -16.93 0.19 -48.09
C THR A 7 -18.18 0.68 -47.35
N GLY A 8 -18.60 1.94 -47.53
CA GLY A 8 -19.84 2.50 -46.94
C GLY A 8 -19.85 2.68 -45.41
N GLY A 9 -18.78 2.30 -44.71
CA GLY A 9 -18.65 2.32 -43.25
C GLY A 9 -17.86 3.50 -42.68
N GLU A 10 -17.86 4.66 -43.34
CA GLU A 10 -17.05 5.83 -42.95
C GLU A 10 -17.27 6.26 -41.48
N LYS A 11 -18.52 6.23 -41.00
CA LYS A 11 -18.83 6.61 -39.61
C LYS A 11 -18.22 5.66 -38.57
N ALA A 12 -18.30 4.35 -38.81
CA ALA A 12 -17.73 3.35 -37.90
C ALA A 12 -16.20 3.46 -37.87
N PHE A 13 -15.57 3.60 -39.05
CA PHE A 13 -14.12 3.80 -39.14
C PHE A 13 -13.67 5.09 -38.45
N ARG A 14 -14.47 6.17 -38.54
CA ARG A 14 -14.20 7.42 -37.82
C ARG A 14 -14.25 7.22 -36.30
N HIS A 15 -15.27 6.54 -35.78
CA HIS A 15 -15.36 6.28 -34.32
C HIS A 15 -14.22 5.38 -33.81
N TYR A 16 -13.80 4.36 -34.58
CA TYR A 16 -12.63 3.56 -34.20
C TYR A 16 -11.34 4.37 -34.23
N TRP A 17 -11.17 5.22 -35.24
CA TRP A 17 -10.00 6.10 -35.31
C TRP A 17 -9.97 7.12 -34.17
N GLU A 18 -11.12 7.73 -33.84
CA GLU A 18 -11.27 8.63 -32.70
C GLU A 18 -10.97 7.92 -31.37
N LEU A 19 -11.46 6.69 -31.18
CA LEU A 19 -11.17 5.90 -29.97
C LEU A 19 -9.66 5.59 -29.85
N CYS A 20 -9.02 5.15 -30.93
CA CYS A 20 -7.57 4.90 -30.94
C CYS A 20 -6.78 6.19 -30.67
N LEU A 21 -7.20 7.31 -31.25
CA LEU A 21 -6.57 8.62 -31.00
C LEU A 21 -6.68 9.01 -29.52
N VAL A 22 -7.86 8.86 -28.91
CA VAL A 22 -8.08 9.19 -27.49
C VAL A 22 -7.28 8.27 -26.58
N LEU A 23 -7.17 6.98 -26.90
CA LEU A 23 -6.34 6.03 -26.13
C LEU A 23 -4.85 6.38 -26.24
N ALA A 24 -4.35 6.64 -27.44
CA ALA A 24 -2.95 7.06 -27.64
C ALA A 24 -2.65 8.39 -26.94
N LEU A 25 -3.57 9.36 -26.99
CA LEU A 25 -3.43 10.63 -26.28
C LEU A 25 -3.44 10.44 -24.77
N ARG A 26 -4.32 9.57 -24.24
CA ARG A 26 -4.35 9.24 -22.82
C ARG A 26 -3.02 8.63 -22.38
N ASP A 27 -2.50 7.71 -23.16
CA ASP A 27 -1.25 7.02 -22.81
C ASP A 27 -0.07 8.00 -22.91
N GLY A 28 -0.03 8.88 -23.92
CA GLY A 28 0.96 9.97 -24.04
C GLY A 28 0.89 11.00 -22.90
N LEU A 29 -0.31 11.33 -22.42
CA LEU A 29 -0.49 12.18 -21.23
C LEU A 29 -0.05 11.49 -19.93
N ARG A 30 -0.09 10.16 -19.87
CA ARG A 30 0.33 9.39 -18.68
C ARG A 30 1.83 9.11 -18.66
N SER A 31 2.45 8.90 -19.83
CA SER A 31 3.91 8.77 -19.95
C SER A 31 4.61 10.11 -19.78
N GLY A 32 3.93 11.22 -20.10
CA GLY A 32 4.50 12.57 -20.09
C GLY A 32 5.07 12.99 -21.44
N ASP A 33 4.93 12.17 -22.49
CA ASP A 33 5.32 12.50 -23.88
C ASP A 33 4.45 13.63 -24.45
N VAL A 34 3.20 13.72 -23.99
CA VAL A 34 2.29 14.83 -24.28
C VAL A 34 1.99 15.54 -22.97
N PHE A 35 2.10 16.86 -22.99
CA PHE A 35 1.80 17.71 -21.85
C PHE A 35 0.85 18.84 -22.23
N VAL A 36 0.10 19.33 -21.24
CA VAL A 36 -0.87 20.41 -21.39
C VAL A 36 -0.36 21.63 -20.62
N PRO A 37 0.04 22.71 -21.32
CA PRO A 37 0.46 23.95 -20.68
C PRO A 37 -0.60 24.47 -19.69
N GLY A 38 -0.19 24.78 -18.47
CA GLY A 38 -1.08 25.25 -17.40
C GLY A 38 -1.84 24.16 -16.63
N SER A 39 -1.73 22.89 -17.03
CA SER A 39 -2.25 21.76 -16.24
C SER A 39 -1.30 21.41 -15.10
N ARG A 40 -1.82 21.21 -13.89
CA ARG A 40 -1.02 20.69 -12.77
C ARG A 40 -0.78 19.18 -12.86
N ARG A 41 -1.74 18.44 -13.41
CA ARG A 41 -1.71 16.96 -13.47
C ARG A 41 -0.94 16.43 -14.68
N TYR A 42 -1.00 17.17 -15.80
CA TYR A 42 -0.35 16.82 -17.07
C TYR A 42 0.60 17.94 -17.49
N ALA A 43 1.35 18.47 -16.52
CA ALA A 43 2.39 19.48 -16.75
C ALA A 43 3.56 18.85 -17.52
N ASP A 44 4.37 19.69 -18.15
CA ASP A 44 5.64 19.25 -18.74
C ASP A 44 6.56 18.69 -17.64
N PRO A 45 6.93 17.39 -17.70
CA PRO A 45 7.86 16.79 -16.75
C PRO A 45 9.23 17.50 -16.72
N GLY A 46 9.66 18.04 -17.86
CA GLY A 46 10.95 18.74 -17.98
C GLY A 46 11.04 19.99 -17.13
N THR A 47 9.91 20.63 -16.80
CA THR A 47 9.87 21.81 -15.93
C THR A 47 10.29 21.50 -14.48
N TYR A 48 10.23 20.22 -14.06
CA TYR A 48 10.69 19.80 -12.74
C TYR A 48 12.18 19.42 -12.71
N LEU A 49 12.84 19.35 -13.86
CA LEU A 49 14.25 19.01 -13.97
C LEU A 49 15.11 20.28 -13.91
N PHE A 50 16.36 20.13 -13.44
CA PHE A 50 17.33 21.22 -13.56
C PHE A 50 17.66 21.48 -15.03
N THR A 51 17.74 22.76 -15.40
CA THR A 51 18.28 23.10 -16.71
C THR A 51 19.77 22.71 -16.78
N PRO A 52 20.34 22.48 -17.97
CA PRO A 52 21.76 22.12 -18.12
C PRO A 52 22.70 23.10 -17.39
N GLU A 53 22.38 24.39 -17.40
CA GLU A 53 23.17 25.44 -16.75
C GLU A 53 23.08 25.35 -15.22
N GLN A 54 21.89 25.08 -14.68
CA GLN A 54 21.68 24.86 -13.25
C GLN A 54 22.36 23.57 -12.76
N TRP A 55 22.39 22.55 -13.61
CA TRP A 55 23.00 21.26 -13.30
C TRP A 55 24.52 21.34 -13.22
N GLU A 56 25.20 22.00 -14.17
CA GLU A 56 26.67 22.08 -14.18
C GLU A 56 27.24 22.65 -12.86
N GLY A 57 26.59 23.67 -12.29
CA GLY A 57 27.01 24.25 -11.00
C GLY A 57 26.77 23.34 -9.78
N ARG A 58 25.84 22.39 -9.87
CA ARG A 58 25.43 21.49 -8.77
C ARG A 58 25.96 20.06 -8.91
N ARG A 59 26.44 19.69 -10.11
CA ARG A 59 26.85 18.32 -10.45
C ARG A 59 27.87 17.76 -9.46
N ALA A 60 28.90 18.53 -9.14
CA ALA A 60 29.98 18.07 -8.25
C ALA A 60 29.47 17.73 -6.84
N GLU A 61 28.66 18.61 -6.26
CA GLU A 61 28.05 18.42 -4.93
C GLU A 61 27.09 17.23 -4.93
N PHE A 62 26.23 17.13 -5.95
CA PHE A 62 25.30 16.01 -6.07
C PHE A 62 26.03 14.68 -6.20
N CYS A 63 27.03 14.59 -7.08
CA CYS A 63 27.84 13.39 -7.28
C CYS A 63 28.55 12.95 -5.98
N GLN A 64 29.06 13.89 -5.18
CA GLN A 64 29.61 13.59 -3.87
C GLN A 64 28.55 13.05 -2.90
N LEU A 65 27.36 13.65 -2.87
CA LEU A 65 26.25 13.22 -2.03
C LEU A 65 25.82 11.77 -2.33
N VAL A 66 25.70 11.42 -3.62
CA VAL A 66 25.34 10.07 -4.05
C VAL A 66 26.53 9.11 -4.12
N ARG A 67 27.74 9.57 -3.76
CA ARG A 67 29.00 8.82 -3.83
C ARG A 67 29.24 8.19 -5.22
N LYS A 68 28.94 8.93 -6.27
CA LYS A 68 29.21 8.51 -7.67
C LYS A 68 30.17 9.48 -8.35
N PRO A 69 30.91 9.03 -9.37
CA PRO A 69 31.84 9.88 -10.12
C PRO A 69 31.13 11.07 -10.78
N ALA A 70 31.86 12.18 -10.94
CA ALA A 70 31.34 13.36 -11.63
C ALA A 70 31.21 13.16 -13.15
N ARG A 71 31.97 12.21 -13.72
CA ARG A 71 31.88 11.85 -15.13
C ARG A 71 30.97 10.65 -15.32
N ALA A 72 30.03 10.76 -16.26
CA ALA A 72 29.09 9.69 -16.58
C ALA A 72 29.78 8.40 -17.04
N ALA A 73 30.85 8.49 -17.84
CA ALA A 73 31.59 7.32 -18.31
C ALA A 73 32.19 6.52 -17.14
N GLU A 74 32.85 7.20 -16.20
CA GLU A 74 33.42 6.58 -14.99
C GLU A 74 32.32 5.93 -14.14
N ALA A 75 31.16 6.59 -13.99
CA ALA A 75 30.03 6.04 -13.24
C ALA A 75 29.43 4.79 -13.91
N ILE A 76 29.34 4.79 -15.24
CA ILE A 76 28.85 3.64 -16.01
C ILE A 76 29.80 2.46 -15.88
N ASP A 77 31.11 2.69 -15.99
CA ASP A 77 32.09 1.61 -15.87
C ASP A 77 32.14 1.05 -14.44
N GLN A 78 31.98 1.90 -13.42
CA GLN A 78 31.81 1.45 -12.04
C GLN A 78 30.56 0.56 -11.88
N VAL A 79 29.41 0.94 -12.45
CA VAL A 79 28.18 0.15 -12.35
C VAL A 79 28.29 -1.18 -13.10
N LYS A 80 29.00 -1.20 -14.24
CA LYS A 80 29.29 -2.47 -14.93
C LYS A 80 30.14 -3.40 -14.09
N GLU A 81 31.16 -2.86 -13.42
CA GLU A 81 32.01 -3.64 -12.53
C GLU A 81 31.23 -4.16 -11.32
N GLU A 82 30.44 -3.29 -10.67
CA GLU A 82 29.54 -3.67 -9.56
C GLU A 82 28.57 -4.79 -10.00
N LEU A 83 28.03 -4.71 -11.22
CA LEU A 83 27.16 -5.74 -11.78
C LEU A 83 27.92 -7.03 -12.08
N HIS A 84 29.12 -6.95 -12.65
CA HIS A 84 29.91 -8.13 -12.98
C HIS A 84 30.29 -8.90 -11.72
N GLN A 85 30.78 -8.20 -10.69
CA GLN A 85 31.09 -8.80 -9.40
C GLN A 85 29.85 -9.44 -8.76
N ALA A 86 28.71 -8.76 -8.77
CA ALA A 86 27.47 -9.32 -8.22
C ALA A 86 26.99 -10.57 -8.96
N LEU A 87 27.26 -10.67 -10.26
CA LEU A 87 26.96 -11.87 -11.05
C LEU A 87 27.94 -13.01 -10.75
N GLU A 88 29.23 -12.71 -10.59
CA GLU A 88 30.22 -13.70 -10.17
C GLU A 88 29.91 -14.25 -8.77
N ASP A 89 29.58 -13.38 -7.81
CA ASP A 89 29.18 -13.77 -6.45
C ASP A 89 27.91 -14.64 -6.48
N LEU A 90 26.96 -14.32 -7.37
CA LEU A 90 25.75 -15.13 -7.57
C LEU A 90 26.08 -16.49 -8.18
N GLU A 91 26.95 -16.55 -9.18
CA GLU A 91 27.40 -17.81 -9.80
C GLU A 91 28.10 -18.70 -8.76
N GLU A 92 28.98 -18.14 -7.93
CA GLU A 92 29.64 -18.86 -6.84
C GLU A 92 28.62 -19.36 -5.80
N THR A 93 27.66 -18.51 -5.40
CA THR A 93 26.58 -18.87 -4.48
C THR A 93 25.76 -20.04 -5.03
N LEU A 94 25.41 -20.00 -6.32
CA LEU A 94 24.66 -21.06 -6.98
C LEU A 94 25.48 -22.35 -7.15
N ALA A 95 26.79 -22.25 -7.40
CA ALA A 95 27.67 -23.41 -7.50
C ALA A 95 27.87 -24.12 -6.15
N ASN A 96 27.89 -23.36 -5.06
CA ASN A 96 28.07 -23.87 -3.70
C ASN A 96 26.74 -24.33 -3.05
N ALA A 97 25.59 -23.97 -3.62
CA ALA A 97 24.28 -24.36 -3.12
C ALA A 97 24.04 -25.87 -3.33
N ALA A 98 23.89 -26.63 -2.24
CA ALA A 98 23.49 -28.03 -2.33
C ALA A 98 22.03 -28.14 -2.85
N PRO A 99 21.67 -29.21 -3.58
CA PRO A 99 20.32 -29.38 -4.15
C PRO A 99 19.18 -29.31 -3.14
N ASN A 100 19.47 -29.59 -1.86
CA ASN A 100 18.51 -29.59 -0.76
C ASN A 100 18.77 -28.48 0.29
N ASP A 101 19.62 -27.49 -0.01
CA ASP A 101 19.85 -26.38 0.91
C ASP A 101 18.63 -25.45 0.93
N VAL A 102 18.01 -25.33 2.10
CA VAL A 102 16.82 -24.51 2.34
C VAL A 102 17.19 -23.04 2.56
N GLY A 103 18.43 -22.76 2.96
CA GLY A 103 18.89 -21.41 3.33
C GLY A 103 19.52 -20.61 2.19
N ALA A 104 20.13 -21.28 1.19
CA ALA A 104 20.82 -20.61 0.10
C ALA A 104 19.91 -20.31 -1.12
N VAL A 105 20.25 -19.23 -1.84
CA VAL A 105 19.70 -18.95 -3.18
C VAL A 105 20.11 -20.08 -4.11
N ARG A 106 19.16 -20.66 -4.84
CA ARG A 106 19.40 -21.84 -5.70
C ARG A 106 18.60 -21.80 -6.99
N LEU A 107 18.94 -22.68 -7.92
CA LEU A 107 18.14 -22.98 -9.09
C LEU A 107 17.32 -24.26 -8.85
N ASP A 108 16.04 -24.25 -9.20
CA ASP A 108 15.23 -25.46 -9.19
C ASP A 108 15.47 -26.33 -10.45
N GLU A 109 14.81 -27.50 -10.53
CA GLU A 109 14.91 -28.41 -11.67
C GLU A 109 14.46 -27.77 -13.00
N ALA A 110 13.63 -26.74 -12.94
CA ALA A 110 13.14 -25.97 -14.09
C ALA A 110 14.04 -24.75 -14.42
N ARG A 111 15.20 -24.60 -13.75
CA ARG A 111 16.15 -23.49 -13.86
C ARG A 111 15.54 -22.12 -13.48
N GLN A 112 14.56 -22.12 -12.58
CA GLN A 112 14.03 -20.91 -11.98
C GLN A 112 14.82 -20.56 -10.72
N LEU A 113 15.10 -19.27 -10.54
CA LEU A 113 15.80 -18.76 -9.35
C LEU A 113 14.86 -18.82 -8.16
N VAL A 114 15.22 -19.61 -7.15
CA VAL A 114 14.51 -19.72 -5.88
C VAL A 114 15.28 -18.93 -4.82
N ILE A 115 14.67 -17.85 -4.34
CA ILE A 115 15.17 -17.06 -3.23
C ILE A 115 14.40 -17.51 -1.97
N PRO A 116 15.02 -18.28 -1.06
CA PRO A 116 14.35 -18.69 0.16
C PRO A 116 14.04 -17.45 1.04
N PRO A 117 12.99 -17.52 1.87
CA PRO A 117 12.73 -16.48 2.84
C PRO A 117 13.93 -16.36 3.78
N LEU A 118 14.29 -15.12 4.14
CA LEU A 118 15.32 -14.88 5.15
C LEU A 118 14.94 -15.63 6.42
N SER A 119 15.90 -16.38 6.97
CA SER A 119 15.78 -16.93 8.32
C SER A 119 15.55 -15.77 9.28
N ALA A 120 14.55 -15.92 10.15
CA ALA A 120 14.33 -14.94 11.20
C ALA A 120 15.59 -14.90 12.09
N GLU A 121 16.04 -13.71 12.43
CA GLU A 121 17.08 -13.54 13.44
C GLU A 121 16.59 -14.14 14.77
N ASP A 122 17.51 -14.80 15.48
CA ASP A 122 17.22 -15.33 16.80
C ASP A 122 16.92 -14.16 17.75
N ILE A 123 15.67 -14.09 18.22
CA ILE A 123 15.24 -13.06 19.17
C ILE A 123 15.79 -13.43 20.56
N PRO A 124 16.62 -12.58 21.20
CA PRO A 124 17.15 -12.85 22.53
C PRO A 124 16.06 -13.10 23.56
N ALA A 125 16.32 -13.96 24.54
CA ALA A 125 15.35 -14.33 25.56
C ALA A 125 14.87 -13.11 26.37
N GLU A 126 15.77 -12.16 26.62
CA GLU A 126 15.49 -10.89 27.32
C GLU A 126 14.49 -10.03 26.54
N ALA A 127 14.64 -9.95 25.22
CA ALA A 127 13.73 -9.20 24.35
C ALA A 127 12.33 -9.83 24.34
N LYS A 128 12.26 -11.17 24.38
CA LYS A 128 10.98 -11.89 24.48
C LYS A 128 10.28 -11.63 25.83
N ALA A 129 11.03 -11.71 26.94
CA ALA A 129 10.50 -11.44 28.27
C ALA A 129 9.98 -10.00 28.42
N LEU A 130 10.74 -9.02 27.93
CA LEU A 130 10.33 -7.61 27.92
C LEU A 130 9.05 -7.40 27.10
N ARG A 131 8.92 -8.06 25.94
CA ARG A 131 7.72 -7.98 25.12
C ARG A 131 6.49 -8.52 25.85
N GLU A 132 6.64 -9.61 26.59
CA GLU A 132 5.56 -10.21 27.37
C GLU A 132 5.11 -9.30 28.53
N GLU A 133 6.07 -8.69 29.24
CA GLU A 133 5.78 -7.70 30.29
C GLU A 133 5.02 -6.49 29.72
N LEU A 134 5.54 -5.88 28.65
CA LEU A 134 4.90 -4.74 27.99
C LEU A 134 3.49 -5.08 27.46
N SER A 135 3.33 -6.28 26.92
CA SER A 135 2.02 -6.75 26.43
C SER A 135 1.03 -6.97 27.58
N GLY A 136 1.52 -7.36 28.77
CA GLY A 136 0.69 -7.49 29.97
C GLY A 136 0.24 -6.14 30.57
N MET A 137 0.97 -5.06 30.30
CA MET A 137 0.61 -3.71 30.74
C MET A 137 -0.51 -3.07 29.89
N LEU A 138 -0.68 -3.52 28.64
CA LEU A 138 -1.63 -2.93 27.70
C LEU A 138 -2.88 -3.80 27.52
N PRO A 139 -4.09 -3.23 27.62
CA PRO A 139 -5.30 -3.99 27.35
C PRO A 139 -5.35 -4.41 25.87
N PHE A 140 -5.63 -5.68 25.61
CA PHE A 140 -5.84 -6.16 24.24
C PHE A 140 -7.21 -5.70 23.73
N VAL A 141 -7.23 -4.63 22.93
CA VAL A 141 -8.45 -4.13 22.29
C VAL A 141 -8.35 -4.34 20.78
N PRO A 142 -9.36 -4.95 20.13
CA PRO A 142 -9.39 -5.05 18.67
C PRO A 142 -9.28 -3.65 18.04
N ILE A 143 -8.31 -3.45 17.13
CA ILE A 143 -8.04 -2.16 16.49
C ILE A 143 -9.29 -1.52 15.88
N ALA A 144 -10.21 -2.32 15.34
CA ALA A 144 -11.48 -1.85 14.80
C ALA A 144 -12.36 -1.17 15.85
N SER A 145 -12.46 -1.73 17.05
CA SER A 145 -13.23 -1.14 18.16
C SER A 145 -12.61 0.18 18.62
N LEU A 146 -11.28 0.23 18.71
CA LEU A 146 -10.54 1.44 19.08
C LEU A 146 -10.76 2.57 18.06
N LEU A 147 -10.75 2.25 16.75
CA LEU A 147 -11.00 3.25 15.71
C LEU A 147 -12.46 3.73 15.69
N ILE A 148 -13.43 2.86 15.99
CA ILE A 148 -14.85 3.26 16.14
C ILE A 148 -15.00 4.23 17.30
N GLU A 149 -14.37 3.95 18.44
CA GLU A 149 -14.42 4.82 19.61
C GLU A 149 -13.73 6.16 19.34
N LEU A 150 -12.60 6.15 18.64
CA LEU A 150 -11.92 7.38 18.23
C LEU A 150 -12.79 8.22 17.29
N ASP A 151 -13.48 7.64 16.31
CA ASP A 151 -14.42 8.39 15.46
C ASP A 151 -15.58 8.97 16.27
N ALA A 152 -16.08 8.23 17.27
CA ALA A 152 -17.13 8.74 18.15
C ALA A 152 -16.68 9.97 18.96
N ARG A 153 -15.41 10.03 19.37
CA ARG A 153 -14.85 11.14 20.16
C ARG A 153 -14.36 12.32 19.32
N THR A 154 -13.81 12.05 18.14
CA THR A 154 -13.06 13.04 17.34
C THR A 154 -13.73 13.39 16.02
N HIS A 155 -14.67 12.57 15.56
CA HIS A 155 -15.33 12.70 14.26
C HIS A 155 -14.35 12.77 13.08
N PHE A 156 -13.20 12.10 13.19
CA PHE A 156 -12.16 12.17 12.15
C PHE A 156 -12.65 11.63 10.79
N LEU A 157 -13.65 10.73 10.75
CA LEU A 157 -14.22 10.26 9.50
C LEU A 157 -14.96 11.36 8.73
N ASP A 158 -15.40 12.43 9.39
CA ASP A 158 -16.07 13.55 8.74
C ASP A 158 -15.09 14.45 7.94
N CYS A 159 -13.77 14.28 8.16
CA CYS A 159 -12.73 14.93 7.38
C CYS A 159 -12.51 14.29 5.99
N PHE A 160 -13.03 13.09 5.73
CA PHE A 160 -12.85 12.41 4.44
C PHE A 160 -13.69 13.09 3.35
N THR A 161 -13.01 13.45 2.26
CA THR A 161 -13.66 14.03 1.08
C THR A 161 -13.98 12.95 0.06
N HIS A 162 -15.21 12.94 -0.45
CA HIS A 162 -15.56 12.07 -1.57
C HIS A 162 -14.68 12.40 -2.80
N ALA A 163 -14.32 11.39 -3.60
CA ALA A 163 -13.47 11.57 -4.79
C ALA A 163 -14.05 12.59 -5.81
N GLY A 164 -15.36 12.81 -5.78
CA GLY A 164 -16.06 13.85 -6.56
C GLY A 164 -16.07 15.25 -5.92
N GLY A 165 -15.24 15.51 -4.91
CA GLY A 165 -15.07 16.82 -4.26
C GLY A 165 -16.21 17.28 -3.34
N ARG A 166 -17.27 16.47 -3.18
CA ARG A 166 -18.40 16.79 -2.30
C ARG A 166 -18.15 16.26 -0.89
N ARG A 167 -18.37 17.09 0.12
CA ARG A 167 -18.47 16.66 1.52
C ARG A 167 -19.89 16.15 1.77
N THR A 168 -20.10 14.87 1.52
CA THR A 168 -21.34 14.18 1.89
C THR A 168 -21.13 13.50 3.23
N LYS A 169 -22.09 13.60 4.16
CA LYS A 169 -22.05 12.81 5.40
C LYS A 169 -21.97 11.33 5.04
N LEU A 170 -20.97 10.64 5.59
CA LEU A 170 -20.80 9.20 5.39
C LEU A 170 -21.97 8.46 6.04
N SER A 171 -22.60 7.55 5.30
CA SER A 171 -23.53 6.58 5.86
C SER A 171 -22.81 5.66 6.85
N ILE A 172 -23.56 4.97 7.71
CA ILE A 172 -22.99 4.00 8.68
C ILE A 172 -22.17 2.93 7.94
N GLU A 173 -22.67 2.45 6.80
CA GLU A 173 -21.96 1.47 5.98
C GLU A 173 -20.66 2.04 5.37
N GLN A 174 -20.70 3.29 4.91
CA GLN A 174 -19.51 3.97 4.38
C GLN A 174 -18.46 4.20 5.47
N LYS A 175 -18.86 4.59 6.68
CA LYS A 175 -17.93 4.71 7.83
C LYS A 175 -17.24 3.38 8.13
N ARG A 176 -18.00 2.28 8.16
CA ARG A 176 -17.45 0.92 8.37
C ARG A 176 -16.47 0.51 7.28
N ASN A 177 -16.81 0.77 6.02
CA ASN A 177 -15.94 0.47 4.89
C ASN A 177 -14.66 1.31 4.92
N SER A 178 -14.76 2.60 5.25
CA SER A 178 -13.58 3.47 5.43
C SER A 178 -12.66 2.95 6.53
N LEU A 179 -13.19 2.54 7.68
CA LEU A 179 -12.39 1.93 8.75
C LEU A 179 -11.72 0.62 8.33
N ALA A 180 -12.42 -0.24 7.60
CA ALA A 180 -11.85 -1.48 7.08
C ALA A 180 -10.70 -1.21 6.09
N VAL A 181 -10.87 -0.24 5.19
CA VAL A 181 -9.82 0.19 4.25
C VAL A 181 -8.63 0.79 4.99
N LEU A 182 -8.87 1.61 6.02
CA LEU A 182 -7.79 2.17 6.84
C LEU A 182 -6.98 1.09 7.54
N ILE A 183 -7.63 0.09 8.15
CA ILE A 183 -6.94 -1.03 8.78
C ILE A 183 -6.18 -1.83 7.72
N ALA A 184 -6.79 -2.11 6.57
CA ALA A 184 -6.15 -2.86 5.49
C ALA A 184 -4.93 -2.15 4.88
N GLY A 185 -4.95 -0.81 4.83
CA GLY A 185 -3.84 0.01 4.34
C GLY A 185 -2.77 0.26 5.39
N ALA A 186 -3.13 0.32 6.67
CA ALA A 186 -2.20 0.51 7.79
C ALA A 186 -1.58 -0.80 8.29
N THR A 187 -2.09 -1.95 7.86
CA THR A 187 -1.57 -3.28 8.22
C THR A 187 -1.16 -4.05 6.97
N ASN A 188 -0.26 -5.02 7.12
CA ASN A 188 0.14 -5.92 6.02
C ASN A 188 -0.96 -6.95 5.66
N LEU A 189 -2.23 -6.67 5.98
CA LEU A 189 -3.36 -7.54 5.67
C LEU A 189 -3.81 -7.38 4.21
N GLY A 190 -3.77 -6.16 3.68
CA GLY A 190 -4.22 -5.84 2.33
C GLY A 190 -5.74 -5.86 2.14
N LEU A 191 -6.22 -5.22 1.07
CA LEU A 191 -7.65 -5.02 0.80
C LEU A 191 -8.41 -6.34 0.55
N THR A 192 -7.78 -7.30 -0.12
CA THR A 192 -8.41 -8.58 -0.48
C THR A 192 -8.76 -9.40 0.76
N ARG A 193 -7.77 -9.65 1.64
CA ARG A 193 -8.00 -10.40 2.89
C ARG A 193 -8.95 -9.67 3.83
N MET A 194 -8.90 -8.33 3.85
CA MET A 194 -9.86 -7.54 4.62
C MET A 194 -11.29 -7.70 4.10
N SER A 195 -11.51 -7.73 2.78
CA SER A 195 -12.84 -7.90 2.19
C SER A 195 -13.49 -9.24 2.59
N GLU A 196 -12.70 -10.30 2.69
CA GLU A 196 -13.13 -11.61 3.20
C GLU A 196 -13.46 -11.58 4.70
N ALA A 197 -12.63 -10.89 5.50
CA ALA A 197 -12.82 -10.74 6.94
C ALA A 197 -14.06 -9.89 7.29
N VAL A 198 -14.29 -8.80 6.57
CA VAL A 198 -15.46 -7.92 6.76
C VAL A 198 -16.77 -8.66 6.50
N ARG A 199 -16.79 -9.57 5.52
CA ARG A 199 -17.94 -10.46 5.24
C ARG A 199 -18.29 -11.36 6.43
N ARG A 200 -17.30 -11.70 7.26
CA ARG A 200 -17.45 -12.51 8.49
C ARG A 200 -17.85 -11.66 9.71
N LEU A 201 -17.31 -10.44 9.82
CA LEU A 201 -17.69 -9.44 10.84
C LEU A 201 -19.13 -8.95 10.71
N LEU A 202 -19.70 -8.95 9.50
CA LEU A 202 -21.10 -8.61 9.23
C LEU A 202 -22.12 -9.61 9.81
N ARG A 203 -21.67 -10.74 10.37
CA ARG A 203 -22.53 -11.72 11.07
C ARG A 203 -22.41 -11.67 12.60
N HIS A 204 -21.62 -10.74 13.16
CA HIS A 204 -21.40 -10.68 14.60
C HIS A 204 -22.56 -9.91 15.30
N PRO A 205 -23.27 -10.51 16.28
CA PRO A 205 -24.53 -9.98 16.82
C PRO A 205 -24.39 -8.65 17.60
N ARG A 206 -23.17 -8.26 18.00
CA ARG A 206 -22.92 -6.96 18.67
C ARG A 206 -22.88 -5.75 17.74
N LEU A 207 -22.98 -5.95 16.42
CA LEU A 207 -22.99 -4.88 15.41
C LEU A 207 -24.26 -4.90 14.54
N ASP A 208 -25.31 -5.64 14.96
CA ASP A 208 -26.63 -5.61 14.33
C ASP A 208 -27.39 -4.35 14.78
N PRO A 209 -27.72 -3.41 13.86
CA PRO A 209 -28.47 -2.21 14.20
C PRO A 209 -29.88 -2.47 14.76
N ARG A 210 -30.40 -3.71 14.69
CA ARG A 210 -31.69 -4.09 15.28
C ARG A 210 -31.65 -4.32 16.79
N VAL A 211 -30.48 -4.49 17.40
CA VAL A 211 -30.34 -4.82 18.83
C VAL A 211 -30.01 -3.59 19.69
N VAL A 212 -29.66 -2.45 19.08
CA VAL A 212 -29.21 -1.23 19.79
C VAL A 212 -30.39 -0.38 20.34
N GLY A 213 -31.63 -0.89 20.31
CA GLY A 213 -32.84 -0.13 20.61
C GLY A 213 -33.62 -0.48 21.90
N ALA A 214 -33.14 -1.38 22.77
CA ALA A 214 -33.88 -1.73 23.99
C ALA A 214 -33.37 -0.91 25.20
N PRO A 215 -34.22 -0.07 25.85
CA PRO A 215 -33.82 0.61 27.07
C PRO A 215 -33.64 -0.40 28.21
N SER A 216 -32.48 -0.38 28.87
CA SER A 216 -32.25 -1.17 30.09
C SER A 216 -33.06 -0.58 31.24
N THR A 217 -34.13 -1.26 31.62
CA THR A 217 -34.88 -1.02 32.86
C THR A 217 -33.99 -1.29 34.08
N PRO A 218 -33.93 -0.40 35.10
CA PRO A 218 -33.14 -0.65 36.29
C PRO A 218 -33.93 -1.53 37.28
N ALA A 219 -33.48 -2.77 37.48
CA ALA A 219 -34.02 -3.64 38.54
C ALA A 219 -33.38 -3.27 39.90
N SER A 220 -34.14 -2.48 40.66
CA SER A 220 -34.31 -2.48 42.12
C SER A 220 -33.18 -2.99 43.04
N ARG A 221 -32.69 -2.07 43.88
CA ARG A 221 -32.13 -2.33 45.21
C ARG A 221 -33.17 -3.06 46.10
N SER A 222 -32.78 -4.17 46.72
CA SER A 222 -33.29 -4.60 48.03
C SER A 222 -32.14 -5.36 48.74
N ALA A 223 -31.59 -4.73 49.78
CA ALA A 223 -31.82 -5.06 51.19
C ALA A 223 -31.08 -6.33 51.64
N PHE A 224 -29.80 -6.16 51.98
CA PHE A 224 -29.00 -7.13 52.73
C PHE A 224 -29.29 -6.91 54.23
N SER A 225 -30.16 -7.73 54.82
CA SER A 225 -30.43 -7.74 56.26
C SER A 225 -29.40 -8.61 56.99
N ARG A 226 -28.79 -8.03 58.03
CA ARG A 226 -27.97 -8.71 59.05
C ARG A 226 -28.81 -9.68 59.88
N THR A 227 -28.18 -10.79 60.29
CA THR A 227 -28.29 -11.55 61.57
C THR A 227 -27.46 -12.84 61.35
N GLY A 228 -26.35 -13.16 62.04
CA GLY A 228 -26.23 -13.42 63.48
C GLY A 228 -27.23 -14.53 63.86
N THR A 229 -26.89 -15.77 64.19
CA THR A 229 -26.05 -16.21 65.32
C THR A 229 -26.06 -17.75 65.34
N GLN A 230 -25.03 -18.33 65.96
CA GLN A 230 -24.82 -19.73 66.40
C GLN A 230 -24.38 -20.75 65.36
#